data_AF-A0A2E6JFL9-F1
#
_entry.id   AF-A0A2E6JFL9-F1
#
_cell.length_a   1.000
_cell.length_b   1.000
_cell.length_c   1.000
_cell.angle_alpha   90.00
_cell.angle_beta   90.00
_cell.angle_gamma   90.00
#
_symmetry.space_group_name_H-M   'P 1'
#
loop_
_entity.id
_entity.type
_entity.pdbx_description
1 polymer ?
#
loop_
_entity_poly.entity_id
_entity_poly.type
_entity_poly.pdbx_seq_one_letter_code
_entity_poly.pdbx_strand_id
1 'polypeptide(L)'
;MIDPLTVLIISASLALLFFKAAKHKMRAPGQFSAQLAAYKLVPLSLLPGVARLIPAAEMAVFFLILMPFTRSLAAVLAAVLLTFYTSAMAVNLFRGRDKIDCGCSGHSQKLSYWFLLRNIALIISSGLLTMPSTSRALVWADFLLLALMLAVLSCVYLLIEQLVLNQTFSESERGSHG
;
A
#
# COMPACT_ATOMS: atom_id res chain seq x y z
N MET A 1 18.26 9.89 15.66
CA MET A 1 18.79 8.53 15.78
C MET A 1 17.61 7.61 16.01
N ILE A 2 17.36 6.66 15.10
CA ILE A 2 16.20 5.77 15.16
C ILE A 2 16.68 4.37 15.55
N ASP A 3 15.92 3.71 16.44
CA ASP A 3 16.19 2.33 16.83
C ASP A 3 16.15 1.39 15.61
N PRO A 4 17.12 0.46 15.48
CA PRO A 4 17.17 -0.46 14.34
C PRO A 4 15.93 -1.37 14.25
N LEU A 5 15.27 -1.64 15.39
CA LEU A 5 14.02 -2.38 15.44
C LEU A 5 12.88 -1.62 14.76
N THR A 6 12.78 -0.31 14.97
CA THR A 6 11.79 0.54 14.29
C THR A 6 12.02 0.56 12.79
N VAL A 7 13.29 0.63 12.35
CA VAL A 7 13.63 0.54 10.92
C VAL A 7 13.18 -0.77 10.30
N LEU A 8 13.39 -1.89 11.00
CA LEU A 8 12.94 -3.22 10.55
C LEU A 8 11.43 -3.34 10.48
N ILE A 9 10.71 -2.85 11.48
CA ILE A 9 9.24 -2.88 11.50
C ILE A 9 8.68 -2.10 10.32
N ILE A 10 9.15 -0.87 10.09
CA ILE A 10 8.65 -0.06 8.98
C ILE A 10 9.02 -0.71 7.64
N SER A 11 10.25 -1.20 7.50
CA SER A 11 10.71 -1.89 6.28
C SER A 11 9.83 -3.10 5.95
N ALA A 12 9.56 -3.94 6.96
CA ALA A 12 8.79 -5.16 6.78
C ALA A 12 7.30 -4.87 6.51
N SER A 13 6.76 -3.83 7.14
CA SER A 13 5.39 -3.36 6.90
C SER A 13 5.21 -2.84 5.47
N LEU A 14 6.14 -2.01 5.00
CA LEU A 14 6.16 -1.52 3.62
C LEU A 14 6.36 -2.67 2.63
N ALA A 15 7.29 -3.58 2.89
CA ALA A 15 7.51 -4.77 2.06
C ALA A 15 6.23 -5.58 1.87
N LEU A 16 5.54 -5.90 2.97
CA LEU A 16 4.29 -6.66 2.94
C LEU A 16 3.20 -5.94 2.14
N LEU A 17 3.06 -4.62 2.33
CA LEU A 17 2.09 -3.80 1.62
C LEU A 17 2.35 -3.78 0.12
N PHE A 18 3.58 -3.49 -0.31
CA PHE A 18 3.96 -3.45 -1.72
C PHE A 18 3.87 -4.83 -2.38
N PHE A 19 4.28 -5.89 -1.68
CA PHE A 19 4.15 -7.26 -2.19
C PHE A 19 2.70 -7.65 -2.44
N LYS A 20 1.80 -7.36 -1.49
CA LYS A 20 0.37 -7.64 -1.66
C LYS A 20 -0.23 -6.84 -2.81
N ALA A 21 0.08 -5.53 -2.89
CA ALA A 21 -0.41 -4.66 -3.96
C ALA A 21 0.05 -5.16 -5.35
N ALA A 22 1.34 -5.48 -5.49
CA ALA A 22 1.90 -6.00 -6.73
C ALA A 22 1.26 -7.34 -7.12
N LYS A 23 1.16 -8.28 -6.16
CA LYS A 23 0.56 -9.61 -6.39
C LYS A 23 -0.89 -9.51 -6.87
N HIS A 24 -1.68 -8.60 -6.31
CA HIS A 24 -3.07 -8.42 -6.72
C HIS A 24 -3.16 -7.86 -8.15
N LYS A 25 -2.40 -6.81 -8.46
CA LYS A 25 -2.39 -6.19 -9.80
C LYS A 25 -1.85 -7.10 -10.88
N MET A 26 -0.89 -7.98 -10.54
CA MET A 26 -0.38 -9.00 -11.46
C MET A 26 -1.39 -10.12 -11.71
N ARG A 27 -2.26 -10.45 -10.75
CA ARG A 27 -3.31 -11.48 -10.92
C ARG A 27 -4.46 -11.02 -11.81
N ALA A 28 -4.80 -9.72 -11.78
CA ALA A 28 -5.91 -9.17 -12.55
C ALA A 28 -5.52 -7.86 -13.27
N PRO A 29 -4.59 -7.89 -14.24
CA PRO A 29 -4.09 -6.70 -14.91
C PRO A 29 -5.20 -5.95 -15.69
N GLY A 30 -6.19 -6.67 -16.21
CA GLY A 30 -7.35 -6.07 -16.88
C GLY A 30 -8.22 -5.23 -15.94
N GLN A 31 -8.45 -5.71 -14.70
CA GLN A 31 -9.20 -4.95 -13.70
C GLN A 31 -8.44 -3.70 -13.26
N PHE A 32 -7.13 -3.81 -13.03
CA PHE A 32 -6.29 -2.67 -12.68
C PHE A 32 -6.23 -1.62 -13.80
N SER A 33 -6.14 -2.06 -15.06
CA SER A 33 -6.19 -1.17 -16.21
C SER A 33 -7.53 -0.42 -16.30
N ALA A 34 -8.66 -1.10 -16.06
CA ALA A 34 -9.98 -0.48 -16.04
C ALA A 34 -10.13 0.53 -14.88
N GLN A 35 -9.62 0.18 -13.69
CA GLN A 35 -9.56 1.10 -12.55
C GLN A 35 -8.72 2.33 -12.89
N LEU A 36 -7.50 2.17 -13.41
CA LEU A 36 -6.63 3.27 -13.79
C LEU A 36 -7.26 4.19 -14.86
N ALA A 37 -8.03 3.62 -15.78
CA ALA A 37 -8.81 4.40 -16.75
C ALA A 37 -9.92 5.21 -16.08
N ALA A 38 -10.60 4.64 -15.07
CA ALA A 38 -11.64 5.34 -14.31
C ALA A 38 -11.10 6.55 -13.53
N TYR A 39 -9.82 6.53 -13.11
CA TYR A 39 -9.16 7.67 -12.46
C TYR A 39 -9.03 8.89 -13.39
N LYS A 40 -9.10 8.74 -14.72
CA LYS A 40 -8.93 9.81 -15.74
C LYS A 40 -7.70 10.70 -15.53
N LEU A 41 -6.65 10.16 -14.89
CA LEU A 41 -5.38 10.87 -14.62
C LEU A 41 -4.33 10.61 -15.70
N VAL A 42 -4.42 9.47 -16.39
CA VAL A 42 -3.46 9.02 -17.40
C VAL A 42 -4.15 8.99 -18.77
N PRO A 43 -3.53 9.52 -19.84
CA PRO A 43 -4.09 9.42 -21.17
C PRO A 43 -4.16 7.96 -21.64
N LEU A 44 -5.18 7.62 -22.43
CA LEU A 44 -5.45 6.25 -22.89
C LEU A 44 -4.26 5.59 -23.61
N SER A 45 -3.40 6.39 -24.25
CA SER A 45 -2.19 5.93 -24.94
C SER A 45 -1.09 5.41 -23.99
N LEU A 46 -0.95 6.00 -22.81
CA LEU A 46 0.05 5.60 -21.80
C LEU A 46 -0.49 4.55 -20.82
N LEU A 47 -1.80 4.35 -20.82
CA LEU A 47 -2.51 3.49 -19.89
C LEU A 47 -1.96 2.06 -19.78
N PRO A 48 -1.72 1.30 -20.87
CA PRO A 48 -1.16 -0.05 -20.76
C PRO A 48 0.29 -0.06 -20.26
N GLY A 49 1.06 0.99 -20.54
CA GLY A 49 2.43 1.14 -20.04
C GLY A 49 2.45 1.39 -18.54
N VAL A 50 1.67 2.37 -18.07
CA VAL A 50 1.54 2.70 -16.64
C VAL A 50 0.96 1.53 -15.85
N ALA A 51 -0.03 0.82 -16.42
CA ALA A 51 -0.66 -0.34 -15.77
C ALA A 51 0.33 -1.49 -15.50
N ARG A 52 1.44 -1.60 -16.26
CA ARG A 52 2.51 -2.58 -16.02
C ARG A 52 3.68 -2.01 -15.21
N LEU A 53 4.04 -0.74 -15.45
CA LEU A 53 5.12 -0.07 -14.74
C LEU A 53 4.83 0.03 -13.24
N ILE A 54 3.59 0.31 -12.87
CA ILE A 54 3.20 0.44 -11.47
C ILE A 54 3.44 -0.87 -10.69
N PRO A 55 2.88 -2.03 -11.07
CA PRO A 55 3.15 -3.30 -10.38
C PRO A 55 4.64 -3.68 -10.36
N ALA A 56 5.37 -3.38 -11.43
CA ALA A 56 6.81 -3.61 -11.50
C ALA A 56 7.57 -2.74 -10.48
N ALA A 57 7.20 -1.46 -10.36
CA ALA A 57 7.79 -0.55 -9.38
C ALA A 57 7.45 -0.97 -7.94
N GLU A 58 6.23 -1.43 -7.68
CA GLU A 58 5.84 -1.96 -6.37
C GLU A 58 6.68 -3.19 -5.99
N MET A 59 6.87 -4.12 -6.94
CA MET A 59 7.70 -5.29 -6.72
C MET A 59 9.18 -4.91 -6.53
N ALA A 60 9.68 -3.93 -7.27
CA ALA A 60 11.04 -3.42 -7.08
C ALA A 60 11.23 -2.86 -5.67
N VAL A 61 10.29 -2.06 -5.15
CA VAL A 61 10.35 -1.55 -3.77
C VAL A 61 10.39 -2.68 -2.75
N PHE A 62 9.60 -3.74 -2.95
CA PHE A 62 9.64 -4.93 -2.10
C PHE A 62 11.06 -5.53 -2.07
N PHE A 63 11.70 -5.78 -3.21
CA PHE A 63 13.06 -6.34 -3.22
C PHE A 63 14.11 -5.37 -2.65
N LEU A 64 14.02 -4.08 -2.97
CA LEU A 64 14.98 -3.08 -2.54
C LEU A 64 14.92 -2.82 -1.03
N ILE A 65 13.76 -2.94 -0.39
CA ILE A 65 13.63 -2.69 1.05
C ILE A 65 14.15 -3.85 1.92
N LEU A 66 14.19 -5.06 1.35
CA LEU A 66 14.79 -6.24 1.98
C LEU A 66 16.31 -6.09 2.13
N MET A 67 16.98 -5.41 1.20
CA MET A 67 18.43 -5.23 1.24
C MET A 67 18.80 -3.98 2.05
N PRO A 68 19.58 -4.10 3.14
CA PRO A 68 19.89 -2.96 4.01
C PRO A 68 20.65 -1.83 3.30
N PHE A 69 21.46 -2.17 2.28
CA PHE A 69 22.23 -1.19 1.50
C PHE A 69 21.35 -0.33 0.56
N THR A 70 20.22 -0.87 0.09
CA THR A 70 19.30 -0.17 -0.82
C THR A 70 18.07 0.40 -0.11
N ARG A 71 17.98 0.30 1.22
CA ARG A 71 16.81 0.77 2.00
C ARG A 71 16.50 2.24 1.82
N SER A 72 17.52 3.11 1.74
CA SER A 72 17.32 4.55 1.52
C SER A 72 16.66 4.81 0.16
N LEU A 73 17.13 4.15 -0.89
CA LEU A 73 16.54 4.22 -2.23
C LEU A 73 15.12 3.63 -2.24
N ALA A 74 14.91 2.50 -1.56
CA ALA A 74 13.60 1.87 -1.41
C ALA A 74 12.60 2.79 -0.71
N ALA A 75 13.03 3.48 0.35
CA ALA A 75 12.21 4.41 1.12
C ALA A 75 11.76 5.60 0.26
N VAL A 76 12.67 6.17 -0.54
CA VAL A 76 12.34 7.26 -1.47
C VAL A 76 11.36 6.78 -2.53
N LEU A 77 11.60 5.63 -3.15
CA LEU A 77 10.69 5.06 -4.15
C LEU A 77 9.31 4.75 -3.56
N ALA A 78 9.27 4.18 -2.34
CA ALA A 78 8.04 3.94 -1.60
C ALA A 78 7.27 5.24 -1.34
N ALA A 79 7.95 6.29 -0.88
CA ALA A 79 7.36 7.60 -0.63
C ALA A 79 6.75 8.19 -1.90
N VAL A 80 7.47 8.12 -3.03
CA VAL A 80 7.01 8.60 -4.33
C VAL A 80 5.76 7.84 -4.79
N LEU A 81 5.77 6.51 -4.72
CA LEU A 81 4.61 5.69 -5.09
C LEU A 81 3.40 5.97 -4.20
N LEU A 82 3.59 6.03 -2.88
CA LEU A 82 2.52 6.32 -1.93
C LEU A 82 1.95 7.73 -2.14
N THR A 83 2.81 8.70 -2.45
CA THR A 83 2.38 10.07 -2.76
C THR A 83 1.57 10.10 -4.04
N PHE A 84 2.04 9.43 -5.10
CA PHE A 84 1.30 9.32 -6.35
C PHE A 84 -0.10 8.71 -6.13
N TYR A 85 -0.20 7.61 -5.37
CA TYR A 85 -1.49 7.02 -5.01
C TYR A 85 -2.37 7.99 -4.21
N THR A 86 -1.80 8.65 -3.20
CA THR A 86 -2.52 9.56 -2.33
C THR A 86 -3.06 10.76 -3.11
N SER A 87 -2.26 11.34 -4.00
CA SER A 87 -2.67 12.43 -4.89
C SER A 87 -3.75 11.98 -5.86
N ALA A 88 -3.60 10.80 -6.48
CA ALA A 88 -4.60 10.23 -7.37
C ALA A 88 -5.94 10.02 -6.65
N MET A 89 -5.89 9.55 -5.40
CA MET A 89 -7.03 9.32 -4.53
C MET A 89 -7.69 10.64 -4.11
N ALA A 90 -6.89 11.62 -3.67
CA ALA A 90 -7.36 12.94 -3.26
C ALA A 90 -8.07 13.66 -4.41
N VAL A 91 -7.49 13.68 -5.62
CA VAL A 91 -8.09 14.33 -6.79
C VAL A 91 -9.45 13.72 -7.13
N ASN A 92 -9.62 12.40 -7.02
CA ASN A 92 -10.91 11.76 -7.29
C ASN A 92 -11.93 11.99 -6.18
N LEU A 93 -11.48 12.08 -4.93
CA LEU A 93 -12.34 12.42 -3.80
C LEU A 93 -12.85 13.87 -3.91
N PHE A 94 -11.99 14.82 -4.28
CA PHE A 94 -12.38 16.21 -4.57
C PHE A 94 -13.36 16.33 -5.75
N ARG A 95 -13.30 15.39 -6.70
CA ARG A 95 -14.25 15.29 -7.82
C ARG A 95 -15.57 14.60 -7.45
N GLY A 96 -15.77 14.25 -6.18
CA GLY A 96 -16.96 13.55 -5.70
C GLY A 96 -17.08 12.11 -6.21
N ARG A 97 -15.96 11.50 -6.66
CA ARG A 97 -15.93 10.12 -7.17
C ARG A 97 -15.38 9.19 -6.09
N ASP A 98 -16.23 8.88 -5.12
CA ASP A 98 -15.96 7.96 -4.01
C ASP A 98 -16.14 6.49 -4.39
N LYS A 99 -16.87 6.17 -5.47
CA LYS A 99 -17.07 4.79 -5.98
C LYS A 99 -15.93 4.24 -6.84
N ILE A 100 -14.71 4.73 -6.65
CA ILE A 100 -13.53 4.25 -7.40
C ILE A 100 -12.74 3.31 -6.51
N ASP A 101 -12.44 2.12 -7.04
CA ASP A 101 -11.62 1.13 -6.36
C ASP A 101 -10.14 1.51 -6.44
N CYS A 102 -9.49 1.61 -5.29
CA CYS A 102 -8.07 1.96 -5.14
C CYS A 102 -7.14 0.85 -5.66
N GLY A 103 -7.65 -0.38 -5.86
CA GLY A 103 -6.86 -1.50 -6.42
C GLY A 103 -5.69 -1.96 -5.54
N CYS A 104 -5.47 -1.33 -4.38
CA CYS A 104 -4.40 -1.68 -3.44
C CYS A 104 -4.78 -2.84 -2.49
N SER A 105 -6.07 -3.06 -2.24
CA SER A 105 -6.60 -4.11 -1.33
C SER A 105 -7.35 -5.22 -2.07
N GLY A 106 -7.43 -5.12 -3.39
CA GLY A 106 -7.93 -6.16 -4.25
C GLY A 106 -9.43 -6.43 -4.28
N HIS A 107 -10.22 -5.58 -3.63
CA HIS A 107 -11.68 -5.64 -3.60
C HIS A 107 -12.25 -4.26 -3.93
N SER A 108 -13.42 -4.25 -4.57
CA SER A 108 -14.13 -3.03 -4.98
C SER A 108 -14.60 -2.22 -3.77
N GLN A 109 -13.74 -1.33 -3.28
CA GLN A 109 -13.99 -0.51 -2.10
C GLN A 109 -14.29 0.94 -2.46
N LYS A 110 -15.25 1.55 -1.73
CA LYS A 110 -15.45 3.00 -1.78
C LYS A 110 -14.23 3.69 -1.17
N LEU A 111 -13.75 4.72 -1.85
CA LEU A 111 -12.62 5.56 -1.47
C LEU A 111 -12.98 6.31 -0.16
N SER A 112 -12.46 5.84 0.97
CA SER A 112 -12.65 6.50 2.27
C SER A 112 -11.45 7.38 2.64
N TYR A 113 -11.71 8.50 3.33
CA TYR A 113 -10.68 9.37 3.93
C TYR A 113 -9.70 8.59 4.84
N TRP A 114 -10.12 7.45 5.39
CA TRP A 114 -9.26 6.56 6.18
C TRP A 114 -8.03 6.06 5.41
N PHE A 115 -8.18 5.75 4.12
CA PHE A 115 -7.05 5.29 3.30
C PHE A 115 -6.06 6.43 3.01
N LEU A 116 -6.51 7.69 2.92
CA LEU A 116 -5.61 8.84 2.79
C LEU A 116 -4.76 8.98 4.04
N LEU A 117 -5.39 8.94 5.22
CA LEU A 117 -4.68 9.07 6.50
C LEU A 117 -3.64 7.96 6.67
N ARG A 118 -3.99 6.72 6.34
CA ARG A 118 -3.08 5.57 6.36
C ARG A 118 -1.87 5.79 5.45
N ASN A 119 -2.08 6.24 4.21
CA ASN A 119 -0.97 6.48 3.28
C ASN A 119 -0.09 7.64 3.71
N ILE A 120 -0.66 8.72 4.26
CA ILE A 120 0.11 9.85 4.81
C ILE A 120 1.00 9.37 5.97
N ALA A 121 0.46 8.57 6.89
CA ALA A 121 1.26 7.99 7.97
C ALA A 121 2.41 7.11 7.45
N LEU A 122 2.17 6.32 6.38
CA LEU A 122 3.21 5.51 5.73
C LEU A 122 4.25 6.35 5.00
N ILE A 123 3.86 7.46 4.38
CA ILE A 123 4.80 8.41 3.74
C ILE A 123 5.74 8.99 4.80
N ILE A 124 5.18 9.49 5.91
CA ILE A 124 5.98 10.01 7.03
C ILE A 124 6.92 8.93 7.56
N SER A 125 6.41 7.71 7.77
CA SER A 125 7.20 6.57 8.23
C SER A 125 8.33 6.21 7.26
N SER A 126 8.09 6.28 5.95
CA SER A 126 9.12 6.04 4.92
C SER A 126 10.24 7.09 5.01
N GLY A 127 9.89 8.36 5.27
CA GLY A 127 10.85 9.44 5.48
C GLY A 127 11.78 9.17 6.67
N LEU A 128 11.26 8.57 7.74
CA LEU A 128 12.07 8.19 8.89
C LEU A 128 13.18 7.17 8.53
N LEU A 129 12.99 6.28 7.55
CA LEU A 129 14.05 5.32 7.14
C LEU A 129 15.26 5.99 6.47
N THR A 130 15.16 7.26 6.06
CA THR A 130 16.31 7.98 5.51
C THR A 130 17.26 8.50 6.58
N MET A 131 16.86 8.49 7.85
CA MET A 131 17.73 8.89 8.96
C MET A 131 18.71 7.78 9.36
N PRO A 132 19.95 8.14 9.75
CA PRO A 132 20.94 7.17 10.20
C PRO A 132 20.47 6.43 11.46
N SER A 133 20.54 5.10 11.40
CA SER A 133 20.20 4.20 12.51
C SER A 133 21.32 4.11 13.54
N THR A 134 20.97 4.04 14.82
CA THR A 134 21.94 3.81 15.90
C THR A 134 22.57 2.42 15.76
N SER A 135 23.88 2.32 15.99
CA SER A 135 24.66 1.07 15.99
C SER A 135 24.39 0.21 17.23
N ARG A 136 23.15 -0.23 17.41
CA ARG A 136 22.77 -1.21 18.44
C ARG A 136 22.83 -2.62 17.84
N ALA A 137 23.50 -3.54 18.54
CA ALA A 137 23.56 -4.94 18.14
C ALA A 137 22.15 -5.56 18.20
N LEU A 138 21.73 -6.21 17.11
CA LEU A 138 20.48 -6.96 17.07
C LEU A 138 20.62 -8.23 17.91
N VAL A 139 19.63 -8.46 18.77
CA VAL A 139 19.51 -9.66 19.61
C VAL A 139 18.43 -10.56 19.03
N TRP A 140 18.44 -11.86 19.33
CA TRP A 140 17.42 -12.82 18.89
C TRP A 140 15.98 -12.38 19.22
N ALA A 141 15.79 -11.66 20.33
CA ALA A 141 14.51 -11.11 20.74
C ALA A 141 13.94 -10.09 19.72
N ASP A 142 14.80 -9.34 19.02
CA ASP A 142 14.37 -8.39 17.99
C ASP A 142 13.73 -9.12 16.79
N PHE A 143 14.23 -10.32 16.44
CA PHE A 143 13.63 -11.15 15.39
C PHE A 143 12.28 -11.72 15.81
N LEU A 144 12.12 -12.11 17.08
CA LEU A 144 10.86 -12.60 17.61
C LEU A 144 9.80 -11.48 17.67
N LEU A 145 10.21 -10.27 18.06
CA LEU A 145 9.35 -9.08 18.04
C LEU A 145 8.94 -8.72 16.60
N LEU A 146 9.87 -8.80 15.65
CA LEU A 146 9.60 -8.55 14.23
C LEU A 146 8.58 -9.55 13.68
N ALA A 147 8.73 -10.84 13.99
CA ALA A 147 7.81 -11.88 13.57
C ALA A 147 6.40 -11.67 14.16
N LEU A 148 6.33 -11.33 15.46
CA LEU A 148 5.07 -11.06 16.15
C LEU A 148 4.36 -9.82 15.55
N MET A 149 5.10 -8.73 15.33
CA MET A 149 4.58 -7.52 14.70
C MET A 149 4.08 -7.77 13.27
N LEU A 150 4.82 -8.53 12.47
CA LEU A 150 4.39 -8.94 11.13
C LEU A 150 3.12 -9.79 11.17
N ALA A 151 3.00 -10.70 12.13
CA ALA A 151 1.81 -11.52 12.32
C ALA A 151 0.60 -10.65 12.73
N VAL A 152 0.78 -9.73 13.67
CA VAL A 152 -0.26 -8.78 14.09
C VAL A 152 -0.69 -7.89 12.93
N LEU A 153 0.26 -7.30 12.19
CA LEU A 153 -0.04 -6.45 11.04
C LEU A 153 -0.80 -7.23 9.96
N SER A 154 -0.39 -8.46 9.68
CA SER A 154 -1.08 -9.35 8.75
C SER A 154 -2.51 -9.66 9.22
N CYS A 155 -2.69 -9.96 10.51
CA CYS A 155 -3.98 -10.23 11.11
C CYS A 155 -4.90 -9.01 11.03
N VAL A 156 -4.43 -7.82 11.41
CA VAL A 156 -5.17 -6.56 11.27
C VAL A 156 -5.56 -6.30 9.82
N TYR A 157 -4.66 -6.56 8.87
CA TYR A 157 -4.96 -6.39 7.45
C TYR A 157 -6.06 -7.34 6.97
N LEU A 158 -6.00 -8.61 7.37
CA LEU A 158 -7.05 -9.60 7.07
C LEU A 158 -8.37 -9.22 7.72
N LEU A 159 -8.36 -8.75 8.98
CA LEU A 159 -9.57 -8.30 9.67
C LEU A 159 -10.20 -7.09 8.97
N ILE A 160 -9.40 -6.13 8.51
CA ILE A 160 -9.91 -5.00 7.72
C ILE A 160 -10.50 -5.49 6.40
N GLU A 161 -9.82 -6.39 5.68
CA GLU A 161 -10.37 -7.00 4.46
C GLU A 161 -11.72 -7.69 4.73
N GLN A 162 -11.83 -8.48 5.81
CA GLN A 162 -13.05 -9.17 6.19
C GLN A 162 -14.18 -8.22 6.60
N LEU A 163 -13.87 -7.18 7.39
CA LEU A 163 -14.85 -6.17 7.79
C LEU A 163 -15.41 -5.43 6.57
N VAL A 164 -14.54 -5.07 5.62
CA VAL A 164 -14.99 -4.36 4.42
C VAL A 164 -15.81 -5.28 3.50
N LEU A 165 -15.40 -6.54 3.33
CA LEU A 165 -16.19 -7.55 2.62
C LEU A 165 -17.59 -7.70 3.21
N ASN A 166 -17.67 -7.76 4.55
CA ASN A 166 -18.95 -7.91 5.25
C ASN A 166 -19.85 -6.66 5.08
N GLN A 167 -19.26 -5.46 5.10
CA GLN A 167 -20.01 -4.22 4.83
C GLN A 167 -20.60 -4.21 3.42
N THR A 168 -19.81 -4.58 2.40
CA THR A 168 -20.29 -4.63 1.01
C THR A 168 -21.43 -5.63 0.81
N PHE A 169 -21.38 -6.79 1.48
CA PHE A 169 -22.48 -7.77 1.45
C PHE A 169 -23.78 -7.18 2.06
N SER A 170 -23.66 -6.52 3.22
CA SER A 170 -24.82 -5.91 3.88
C SER A 170 -25.46 -4.75 3.12
N GLU A 171 -24.69 -4.00 2.31
CA GLU A 171 -25.22 -2.95 1.42
C GLU A 171 -25.93 -3.56 0.20
N SER A 172 -25.41 -4.66 -0.35
CA SER A 172 -26.02 -5.40 -1.46
C SER A 172 -27.40 -5.95 -1.11
N GLU A 173 -27.55 -6.56 0.07
CA GLU A 173 -28.85 -7.09 0.51
C GLU A 173 -29.89 -5.98 0.70
N ARG A 174 -29.49 -4.81 1.23
CA ARG A 174 -30.40 -3.65 1.37
C ARG A 174 -30.84 -3.07 0.03
N GLY A 175 -29.97 -3.08 -0.97
CA GLY A 175 -30.28 -2.59 -2.31
C GLY A 175 -31.20 -3.51 -3.13
N SER A 176 -31.32 -4.79 -2.75
CA SER A 176 -32.20 -5.75 -3.44
C SER A 176 -33.66 -5.75 -2.94
N HIS A 177 -33.94 -5.09 -1.81
CA HIS A 177 -35.25 -5.04 -1.17
C HIS A 177 -35.94 -3.66 -1.23
N GLY A 178 -35.36 -2.67 -1.93
CA GLY A 178 -35.95 -1.35 -2.18
C GLY A 178 -36.15 -1.10 -3.66
#